data_AF-A0A9W6Y486-F1
#
_entry.id   AF-A0A9W6Y486-F1
#
_cell.length_a   1.000
_cell.length_b   1.000
_cell.length_c   1.000
_cell.angle_alpha   90.00
_cell.angle_beta   90.00
_cell.angle_gamma   90.00
#
_symmetry.space_group_name_H-M   'P 1'
#
loop_
_entity.id
_entity.type
_entity.pdbx_description
1 polymer ?
#
loop_
_entity_poly.entity_id
_entity_poly.type
_entity_poly.pdbx_seq_one_letter_code
_entity_poly.pdbx_strand_id
1 'polypeptide(L)'
;MADQQQQQQEPSDDGGRVLSIQSHVVQGYVGNKSAVFPLQLLGMDVDPINSVQFSNHTGYAKFTGRRLTGDELHELLDGMETNDLLRDAHTHLLTGYIGSISLLDAIVRVYERLRAAQTHPERLVYVCDPVMGDLGKLYVPMELGTLQQRRGADCE
;
A
#
# COMPACT_ATOMS: atom_id res chain seq x y z
N MET A 1 -14.82 -13.94 -29.15
CA MET A 1 -15.50 -13.22 -28.06
C MET A 1 -14.66 -13.41 -26.81
N ALA A 2 -13.79 -12.50 -26.37
CA ALA A 2 -13.43 -11.18 -26.85
C ALA A 2 -11.89 -11.06 -26.78
N ASP A 3 -11.29 -10.48 -27.82
CA ASP A 3 -9.98 -9.85 -27.74
C ASP A 3 -10.05 -8.76 -26.67
N GLN A 4 -9.48 -9.02 -25.49
CA GLN A 4 -8.95 -7.95 -24.66
C GLN A 4 -7.47 -7.87 -24.99
N GLN A 5 -7.19 -7.13 -26.05
CA GLN A 5 -5.85 -6.64 -26.35
C GLN A 5 -5.28 -6.04 -25.08
N GLN A 6 -4.08 -6.51 -24.70
CA GLN A 6 -3.22 -5.84 -23.74
C GLN A 6 -3.21 -4.35 -24.06
N GLN A 7 -3.91 -3.56 -23.26
CA GLN A 7 -3.67 -2.12 -23.21
C GLN A 7 -2.24 -1.98 -22.73
N GLN A 8 -1.34 -1.74 -23.68
CA GLN A 8 -0.03 -1.17 -23.37
C GLN A 8 -0.33 0.05 -22.50
N GLN A 9 0.09 -0.01 -21.23
CA GLN A 9 -0.04 1.10 -20.30
C GLN A 9 0.83 2.22 -20.83
N GLU A 10 0.25 3.11 -21.62
CA GLU A 10 0.85 4.41 -21.87
C GLU A 10 0.99 5.12 -20.50
N PRO A 11 2.15 5.72 -20.19
CA PRO A 11 2.31 6.45 -18.95
C PRO A 11 1.25 7.54 -18.90
N SER A 12 0.40 7.50 -17.87
CA SER A 12 -0.71 8.43 -17.74
C SER A 12 -0.16 9.85 -17.57
N ASP A 13 -0.52 10.74 -18.49
CA ASP A 13 -0.29 12.19 -18.43
C ASP A 13 -1.24 12.86 -17.37
N ASP A 14 -1.73 12.07 -16.41
CA ASP A 14 -2.94 12.27 -15.57
C ASP A 14 -2.63 12.04 -14.08
N GLY A 15 -1.67 12.78 -13.51
CA GLY A 15 -1.43 12.77 -12.05
C GLY A 15 -0.66 11.55 -11.50
N GLY A 16 -0.51 10.45 -12.26
CA GLY A 16 0.32 9.30 -11.93
C GLY A 16 -0.42 8.11 -11.31
N ARG A 17 0.33 7.06 -10.94
CA ARG A 17 -0.23 5.79 -10.41
C ARG A 17 0.37 5.46 -9.05
N VAL A 18 -0.51 5.13 -8.10
CA VAL A 18 -0.18 4.90 -6.69
C VAL A 18 -0.37 3.42 -6.35
N LEU A 19 0.68 2.75 -5.86
CA LEU A 19 0.53 1.50 -5.12
C LEU A 19 0.23 1.84 -3.66
N SER A 20 -0.99 1.54 -3.18
CA SER A 20 -1.43 1.94 -1.84
C SER A 20 -1.57 0.74 -0.91
N ILE A 21 -0.64 0.57 0.03
CA ILE A 21 -0.61 -0.52 1.02
C ILE A 21 -1.13 -0.01 2.37
N GLN A 22 -2.43 -0.21 2.62
CA GLN A 22 -3.09 0.30 3.83
C GLN A 22 -4.19 -0.67 4.31
N SER A 23 -4.83 -0.35 5.44
CA SER A 23 -5.98 -1.12 5.92
C SER A 23 -7.21 -0.94 5.04
N HIS A 24 -8.10 -1.93 5.04
CA HIS A 24 -9.45 -1.79 4.50
C HIS A 24 -10.51 -2.23 5.52
N VAL A 25 -11.63 -1.50 5.55
CA VAL A 25 -12.80 -1.80 6.37
C VAL A 25 -14.08 -1.79 5.54
N VAL A 26 -15.01 -2.71 5.82
CA VAL A 26 -16.33 -2.72 5.17
C VAL A 26 -17.17 -1.51 5.61
N GLN A 27 -17.31 -1.27 6.92
CA GLN A 27 -18.05 -0.15 7.49
C GLN A 27 -17.09 0.93 8.03
N GLY A 28 -17.39 2.19 7.74
CA GLY A 28 -16.56 3.35 8.11
C GLY A 28 -15.59 3.75 7.00
N TYR A 29 -14.72 4.72 7.32
CA TYR A 29 -13.74 5.31 6.40
C TYR A 29 -12.38 5.43 7.09
N VAL A 30 -11.49 4.47 6.84
CA VAL A 30 -10.08 4.49 7.23
C VAL A 30 -9.25 3.80 6.13
N GLY A 31 -7.92 4.02 6.14
CA GLY A 31 -6.97 3.36 5.24
C GLY A 31 -7.32 3.56 3.76
N ASN A 32 -7.22 2.49 2.97
CA ASN A 32 -7.51 2.52 1.52
C ASN A 32 -8.94 3.02 1.23
N LYS A 33 -9.91 2.76 2.09
CA LYS A 33 -11.28 3.25 1.88
C LYS A 33 -11.39 4.78 2.01
N SER A 34 -10.47 5.42 2.72
CA SER A 34 -10.37 6.89 2.81
C SER A 34 -9.39 7.48 1.80
N ALA A 35 -8.37 6.72 1.38
CA ALA A 35 -7.32 7.23 0.49
C ALA A 35 -7.68 7.11 -1.00
N VAL A 36 -8.31 6.01 -1.41
CA VAL A 36 -8.54 5.70 -2.83
C VAL A 36 -9.42 6.75 -3.51
N PHE A 37 -10.56 7.10 -2.90
CA PHE A 37 -11.52 8.01 -3.54
C PHE A 37 -10.97 9.43 -3.76
N PRO A 38 -10.32 10.09 -2.78
CA PRO A 38 -9.67 11.38 -3.02
C PRO A 38 -8.57 11.34 -4.09
N LEU A 39 -7.73 10.29 -4.11
CA LEU A 39 -6.67 10.16 -5.11
C LEU A 39 -7.25 10.00 -6.53
N GLN A 40 -8.30 9.20 -6.67
CA GLN A 40 -9.02 9.06 -7.94
C GLN A 40 -9.70 10.36 -8.40
N LEU A 41 -10.22 11.17 -7.46
CA LEU A 41 -10.75 12.50 -7.79
C LEU A 41 -9.66 13.47 -8.30
N LEU A 42 -8.40 13.22 -7.94
CA LEU A 42 -7.24 13.99 -8.41
C LEU A 42 -6.65 13.46 -9.73
N GLY A 43 -7.31 12.49 -10.37
CA GLY A 43 -6.87 11.90 -11.64
C GLY A 43 -5.93 10.69 -11.48
N MET A 44 -5.49 10.38 -10.26
CA MET A 44 -4.53 9.30 -10.06
C MET A 44 -5.17 7.92 -10.20
N ASP A 45 -4.47 7.01 -10.87
CA ASP A 45 -4.74 5.59 -10.77
C ASP A 45 -4.27 5.06 -9.40
N VAL A 46 -5.08 4.22 -8.77
CA VAL A 46 -4.76 3.65 -7.45
C VAL A 46 -4.91 2.14 -7.47
N ASP A 47 -3.82 1.44 -7.17
CA ASP A 47 -3.76 0.00 -7.00
C ASP A 47 -3.68 -0.32 -5.49
N PRO A 48 -4.81 -0.57 -4.81
CA PRO A 48 -4.82 -0.82 -3.37
C PRO A 48 -4.45 -2.26 -3.03
N ILE A 49 -3.47 -2.44 -2.14
CA ILE A 49 -3.22 -3.70 -1.43
C ILE A 49 -3.68 -3.53 0.01
N ASN A 50 -4.60 -4.39 0.44
CA ASN A 50 -5.22 -4.28 1.76
C ASN A 50 -4.41 -5.07 2.79
N SER A 51 -3.68 -4.36 3.67
CA SER A 51 -2.90 -4.96 4.77
C SER A 51 -3.79 -5.71 5.76
N VAL A 52 -5.05 -5.29 5.89
CA VAL A 52 -6.11 -5.99 6.61
C VAL A 52 -7.43 -5.83 5.87
N GLN A 53 -8.30 -6.83 6.00
CA GLN A 53 -9.68 -6.80 5.53
C GLN A 53 -10.59 -7.02 6.74
N PHE A 54 -11.09 -5.94 7.34
CA PHE A 54 -11.92 -5.99 8.53
C PHE A 54 -13.36 -5.54 8.29
N SER A 55 -14.27 -5.94 9.18
CA SER A 55 -15.66 -5.46 9.20
C SER A 55 -15.76 -3.96 9.45
N ASN A 56 -14.95 -3.43 10.36
CA ASN A 56 -14.94 -2.04 10.83
C ASN A 56 -13.59 -1.74 11.49
N HIS A 57 -13.30 -0.46 11.78
CA HIS A 57 -12.05 -0.08 12.43
C HIS A 57 -11.99 -0.52 13.90
N THR A 58 -10.78 -0.59 14.46
CA THR A 58 -10.47 -1.11 15.80
C THR A 58 -10.93 -0.24 16.97
N GLY A 59 -11.56 0.91 16.67
CA GLY A 59 -12.17 1.78 17.68
C GLY A 59 -13.52 1.26 18.20
N TYR A 60 -14.14 0.31 17.49
CA TYR A 60 -15.34 -0.38 17.95
C TYR A 60 -15.01 -1.48 18.97
N ALA A 61 -16.00 -1.83 19.80
CA ALA A 61 -15.85 -2.89 20.81
C ALA A 61 -15.54 -4.29 20.21
N LYS A 62 -15.99 -4.55 18.98
CA LYS A 62 -15.76 -5.81 18.26
C LYS A 62 -15.46 -5.52 16.79
N PHE A 63 -14.64 -6.36 16.19
CA PHE A 63 -14.39 -6.41 14.75
C PHE A 63 -14.03 -7.85 14.35
N THR A 64 -14.11 -8.17 13.06
CA THR A 64 -13.71 -9.48 12.53
C THR A 64 -13.07 -9.29 11.16
N GLY A 65 -12.14 -10.19 10.82
CA GLY A 65 -11.57 -10.26 9.48
C GLY A 65 -10.15 -10.81 9.49
N ARG A 66 -9.40 -10.53 8.41
CA ARG A 66 -8.09 -11.13 8.15
C ARG A 66 -7.00 -10.08 8.02
N ARG A 67 -5.76 -10.49 8.31
CA ARG A 67 -4.55 -9.71 8.07
C ARG A 67 -3.80 -10.34 6.91
N LEU A 68 -3.23 -9.51 6.05
CA LEU A 68 -2.32 -9.92 5.00
C LEU A 68 -0.95 -10.22 5.63
N THR A 69 -0.38 -11.36 5.28
CA THR A 69 0.97 -11.76 5.67
C THR A 69 2.02 -11.18 4.70
N GLY A 70 3.29 -11.20 5.09
CA GLY A 70 4.38 -10.79 4.19
C GLY A 70 4.48 -11.67 2.94
N ASP A 71 4.28 -12.99 3.10
CA ASP A 71 4.30 -13.94 1.97
C ASP A 71 3.15 -13.69 1.00
N GLU A 72 1.93 -13.48 1.51
CA GLU A 72 0.77 -13.12 0.68
C GLU A 72 0.98 -11.77 -0.04
N LEU A 73 1.67 -10.80 0.58
CA LEU A 73 2.05 -9.56 -0.11
C LEU A 73 3.02 -9.83 -1.26
N HIS A 74 4.03 -10.67 -1.06
CA HIS A 74 4.98 -11.04 -2.11
C HIS A 74 4.31 -11.78 -3.27
N GLU A 75 3.39 -12.71 -2.97
CA GLU A 75 2.61 -13.43 -3.98
C GLU A 75 1.83 -12.47 -4.90
N LEU A 76 1.21 -11.42 -4.33
CA LEU A 76 0.54 -10.38 -5.13
C LEU A 76 1.53 -9.64 -6.05
N LEU A 77 2.69 -9.23 -5.53
CA LEU A 77 3.71 -8.56 -6.34
C LEU A 77 4.29 -9.47 -7.42
N ASP A 78 4.47 -10.76 -7.14
CA ASP A 78 4.92 -11.75 -8.13
C ASP A 78 3.91 -11.90 -9.27
N GLY A 79 2.62 -11.90 -8.93
CA GLY A 79 1.53 -11.87 -9.91
C GLY A 79 1.57 -10.61 -10.77
N MET A 80 1.82 -9.43 -10.19
CA MET A 80 1.96 -8.18 -10.94
C MET A 80 3.18 -8.21 -11.86
N GLU A 81 4.34 -8.64 -11.36
CA GLU A 81 5.58 -8.72 -12.14
C GLU A 81 5.47 -9.72 -13.30
N THR A 82 4.82 -10.86 -13.09
CA THR A 82 4.58 -11.85 -14.15
C THR A 82 3.78 -11.28 -15.32
N ASN A 83 2.97 -10.24 -15.07
CA ASN A 83 2.17 -9.55 -16.07
C ASN A 83 2.83 -8.24 -16.57
N ASP A 84 4.11 -7.99 -16.24
CA ASP A 84 4.85 -6.76 -16.56
C ASP A 84 4.20 -5.48 -15.99
N LEU A 85 3.38 -5.60 -14.93
CA LEU A 85 2.61 -4.49 -14.35
C LEU A 85 3.41 -3.64 -13.33
N LEU A 86 4.69 -3.94 -13.12
CA LEU A 86 5.58 -3.15 -12.26
C LEU A 86 6.48 -2.21 -13.06
N ARG A 87 6.72 -2.51 -14.33
CA ARG A 87 7.72 -1.84 -15.15
C ARG A 87 7.23 -0.46 -15.57
N ASP A 88 7.93 0.59 -15.12
CA ASP A 88 7.58 2.00 -15.37
C ASP A 88 6.13 2.37 -14.99
N ALA A 89 5.49 1.57 -14.13
CA ALA A 89 4.05 1.64 -13.88
C ALA A 89 3.68 2.58 -12.72
N HIS A 90 4.26 2.37 -11.53
CA HIS A 90 3.89 3.11 -10.31
C HIS A 90 4.80 4.30 -10.08
N THR A 91 4.24 5.50 -10.05
CA THR A 91 5.01 6.72 -9.71
C THR A 91 5.07 6.96 -8.20
N HIS A 92 4.14 6.37 -7.43
CA HIS A 92 4.07 6.54 -5.99
C HIS A 92 3.88 5.21 -5.26
N LEU A 93 4.54 5.07 -4.11
CA LEU A 93 4.21 4.08 -3.08
C LEU A 93 3.61 4.82 -1.88
N LEU A 94 2.44 4.41 -1.41
CA LEU A 94 1.79 4.97 -0.23
C LEU A 94 1.56 3.85 0.79
N THR A 95 2.15 3.98 1.97
CA THR A 95 1.96 3.02 3.07
C THR A 95 1.28 3.69 4.25
N GLY A 96 0.40 2.94 4.93
CA GLY A 96 -0.34 3.40 6.10
C GLY A 96 -0.38 2.34 7.19
N TYR A 97 -1.57 1.98 7.68
CA TYR A 97 -1.72 0.97 8.74
C TYR A 97 -1.08 -0.38 8.36
N ILE A 98 -0.02 -0.75 9.09
CA ILE A 98 0.71 -2.03 8.97
C ILE A 98 0.50 -2.82 10.27
N GLY A 99 -0.17 -3.97 10.16
CA GLY A 99 -0.61 -4.76 11.31
C GLY A 99 0.38 -5.82 11.83
N SER A 100 1.52 -6.02 11.17
CA SER A 100 2.54 -7.01 11.57
C SER A 100 3.97 -6.61 11.19
N ILE A 101 4.95 -7.12 11.93
CA ILE A 101 6.38 -6.92 11.64
C ILE A 101 6.76 -7.55 10.30
N SER A 102 6.23 -8.75 10.02
CA SER A 102 6.45 -9.43 8.74
C SER A 102 6.02 -8.60 7.54
N LEU A 103 4.92 -7.86 7.65
CA LEU A 103 4.44 -7.00 6.59
C LEU A 103 5.32 -5.74 6.45
N LEU A 104 5.82 -5.19 7.56
CA LEU A 104 6.77 -4.08 7.54
C LEU A 104 8.07 -4.46 6.83
N ASP A 105 8.60 -5.65 7.08
CA ASP A 105 9.80 -6.16 6.39
C ASP A 105 9.53 -6.41 4.90
N ALA A 106 8.34 -6.93 4.56
CA ALA A 106 7.94 -7.17 3.18
C ALA A 106 7.80 -5.85 2.39
N ILE A 107 7.32 -4.77 3.01
CA ILE A 107 7.17 -3.46 2.35
C ILE A 107 8.51 -2.88 1.87
N VAL A 108 9.60 -3.09 2.63
CA VAL A 108 10.94 -2.66 2.19
C VAL A 108 11.30 -3.33 0.86
N ARG A 109 11.04 -4.64 0.74
CA ARG A 109 11.27 -5.38 -0.50
C ARG A 109 10.33 -4.94 -1.62
N VAL A 110 9.09 -4.55 -1.32
CA VAL A 110 8.17 -3.98 -2.32
C VAL A 110 8.77 -2.69 -2.90
N TYR A 111 9.25 -1.78 -2.04
CA TYR A 111 9.89 -0.55 -2.50
C TYR A 111 11.12 -0.83 -3.38
N GLU A 112 11.99 -1.76 -2.98
CA GLU A 112 13.15 -2.17 -3.77
C GLU A 112 12.75 -2.73 -5.14
N ARG A 113 11.72 -3.58 -5.21
CA ARG A 113 11.20 -4.15 -6.47
C ARG A 113 10.60 -3.07 -7.38
N LEU A 114 9.77 -2.19 -6.83
CA LEU A 114 9.21 -1.07 -7.59
C LEU A 114 10.32 -0.21 -8.17
N ARG A 115 11.30 0.19 -7.35
CA ARG A 115 12.42 1.01 -7.77
C ARG A 115 13.28 0.33 -8.84
N ALA A 116 13.52 -0.98 -8.71
CA ALA A 116 14.28 -1.76 -9.69
C ALA A 116 13.54 -1.92 -11.04
N ALA A 117 12.21 -1.86 -11.03
CA ALA A 117 11.39 -1.92 -12.23
C ALA A 117 11.29 -0.59 -13.00
N GLN A 118 11.81 0.52 -12.45
CA GLN A 118 11.80 1.83 -13.10
C GLN A 118 13.03 2.07 -13.96
N THR A 119 12.82 2.65 -15.14
CA THR A 119 13.86 3.30 -15.95
C THR A 119 14.42 4.55 -15.28
N HIS A 120 13.56 5.26 -14.52
CA HIS A 120 13.86 6.49 -13.78
C HIS A 120 13.53 6.32 -12.29
N PRO A 121 14.34 5.57 -11.53
CA PRO A 121 14.06 5.24 -10.13
C PRO A 121 13.94 6.45 -9.21
N GLU A 122 14.57 7.57 -9.56
CA GLU A 122 14.50 8.84 -8.83
C GLU A 122 13.11 9.51 -8.86
N ARG A 123 12.22 9.06 -9.76
CA ARG A 123 10.85 9.59 -9.88
C ARG A 123 9.86 8.86 -8.97
N LEU A 124 10.24 7.73 -8.39
CA LEU A 124 9.39 6.99 -7.46
C LEU A 124 9.32 7.73 -6.13
N VAL A 125 8.15 8.25 -5.79
CA VAL A 125 7.91 8.92 -4.51
C VAL A 125 7.36 7.91 -3.51
N TYR A 126 8.06 7.73 -2.38
CA TYR A 126 7.55 6.92 -1.28
C TYR A 126 6.99 7.81 -0.17
N VAL A 127 5.68 7.69 0.09
CA VAL A 127 5.01 8.35 1.21
C VAL A 127 4.70 7.29 2.28
N CYS A 128 5.36 7.41 3.42
CA CYS A 128 5.19 6.53 4.57
C CYS A 128 4.39 7.25 5.67
N ASP A 129 3.14 6.87 5.90
CA ASP A 129 2.36 7.31 7.06
C ASP A 129 2.51 6.27 8.19
N PRO A 130 3.29 6.55 9.26
CA PRO A 130 3.55 5.61 10.34
C PRO A 130 2.35 5.53 11.30
N VAL A 131 1.25 4.95 10.82
CA VAL A 131 0.00 4.81 11.58
C VAL A 131 0.21 3.84 12.75
N MET A 132 0.45 4.41 13.93
CA MET A 132 0.72 3.66 15.16
C MET A 132 -0.37 3.78 16.21
N GLY A 133 -1.14 4.87 16.22
CA GLY A 133 -2.11 5.16 17.27
C GLY A 133 -2.78 6.53 17.09
N ASP A 134 -3.78 6.80 17.93
CA ASP A 134 -4.42 8.12 18.04
C ASP A 134 -4.85 8.37 19.50
N LEU A 135 -5.02 9.63 19.89
CA LEU A 135 -5.48 10.07 21.21
C LEU A 135 -4.70 9.44 22.37
N GLY A 136 -3.38 9.25 22.19
CA GLY A 136 -2.48 8.66 23.18
C GLY A 136 -2.61 7.14 23.36
N LYS A 137 -3.32 6.44 22.46
CA LYS A 137 -3.46 4.98 22.48
C LYS A 137 -2.90 4.37 21.20
N LEU A 138 -2.03 3.37 21.35
CA LEU A 138 -1.51 2.62 20.22
C LEU A 138 -2.51 1.58 19.72
N TYR A 139 -2.61 1.48 18.40
CA TYR A 139 -3.38 0.45 17.68
C TYR A 139 -2.51 -0.75 17.29
N VAL A 140 -1.20 -0.61 17.44
CA VAL A 140 -0.19 -1.62 17.12
C VAL A 140 0.62 -1.98 18.37
N PRO A 141 1.23 -3.18 18.44
CA PRO A 141 2.18 -3.51 19.49
C PRO A 141 3.33 -2.49 19.55
N MET A 142 3.79 -2.14 20.76
CA MET A 142 4.89 -1.17 21.00
C MET A 142 6.14 -1.43 20.16
N GLU A 143 6.50 -2.71 19.99
CA GLU A 143 7.65 -3.14 19.20
C GLU A 143 7.53 -2.71 17.73
N LEU A 144 6.32 -2.86 17.17
CA LEU A 144 6.03 -2.49 15.78
C LEU A 144 6.08 -0.96 15.61
N GLY A 145 5.55 -0.21 16.57
CA GLY A 145 5.66 1.26 16.56
C GLY A 145 7.10 1.75 16.62
N THR A 146 7.94 1.12 17.44
CA THR A 146 9.37 1.46 17.54
C THR A 146 10.11 1.19 16.23
N LEU A 147 9.78 0.11 15.53
CA LEU A 147 10.36 -0.23 14.24
C LEU A 147 9.91 0.74 13.13
N GLN A 148 8.62 1.10 13.09
CA GLN A 148 8.11 2.09 12.13
C GLN A 148 8.78 3.46 12.30
N GLN A 149 8.96 3.94 13.53
CA GLN A 149 9.66 5.22 13.77
C GLN A 149 11.10 5.20 13.26
N ARG A 150 11.83 4.11 13.51
CA ARG A 150 13.22 3.98 13.05
C ARG A 150 13.29 3.97 11.53
N ARG A 151 12.48 3.14 10.86
CA ARG A 151 12.54 3.00 9.39
C ARG A 151 11.89 4.14 8.65
N GLY A 152 10.90 4.82 9.24
CA GLY A 152 10.31 6.03 8.65
C GLY A 152 11.31 7.17 8.53
N ALA A 153 12.24 7.30 9.48
CA ALA A 153 13.34 8.28 9.41
C ALA A 153 14.40 7.95 8.35
N ASP A 154 14.48 6.68 7.92
CA ASP A 154 15.42 6.23 6.87
C ASP A 154 14.83 6.37 5.45
N CYS A 155 13.57 6.81 5.32
CA CYS A 155 12.86 6.95 4.03
C CYS A 155 12.88 8.39 3.47
N GLU A 156 13.53 9.35 4.16
CA GLU A 156 13.79 10.72 3.67
C GLU A 156 15.12 10.84 2.90
#